data_AF-M1ALD3-F1
#
_entry.id   AF-M1ALD3-F1
#
_cell.length_a   1.000
_cell.length_b   1.000
_cell.length_c   1.000
_cell.angle_alpha   90.00
_cell.angle_beta   90.00
_cell.angle_gamma   90.00
#
_symmetry.space_group_name_H-M   'P 1'
#
loop_
_entity.id
_entity.type
_entity.pdbx_description
1 polymer ?
#
loop_
_entity_poly.entity_id
_entity_poly.type
_entity_poly.pdbx_seq_one_letter_code
_entity_poly.pdbx_strand_id
1 'polypeptide(L)'
;MNITARDSAITRFTNDPDCIIFLLRLKAGGLSLNLTVASHVFFMDPWWNAVVERQAQDRIHGIGQYKPIRIVRFVIENAIEERILELQEKKKLLFEGIVRFVIENTIEERILELQEKKKLLFEGTVGCASEALEKLTDL
;
A
#
# COMPACT_ATOMS: atom_id res chain seq x y z
N MET A 1 -19.14 -4.18 -21.24
CA MET A 1 -19.83 -2.92 -20.92
C MET A 1 -19.03 -1.80 -21.57
N ASN A 2 -19.67 -0.98 -22.41
CA ASN A 2 -19.02 0.19 -22.99
C ASN A 2 -18.80 1.25 -21.88
N ILE A 3 -17.80 2.12 -22.02
CA ILE A 3 -17.41 3.13 -21.03
C ILE A 3 -18.60 3.99 -20.62
N THR A 4 -19.40 4.43 -21.59
CA THR A 4 -20.62 5.22 -21.35
C THR A 4 -21.62 4.50 -20.45
N ALA A 5 -21.89 3.21 -20.71
CA ALA A 5 -22.84 2.43 -19.91
C ALA A 5 -22.36 2.23 -18.46
N ARG A 6 -21.04 2.12 -18.26
CA ARG A 6 -20.43 2.06 -16.93
C ARG A 6 -20.61 3.37 -16.19
N ASP A 7 -20.32 4.50 -16.83
CA ASP A 7 -20.40 5.81 -16.19
C ASP A 7 -21.85 6.21 -15.89
N SER A 8 -22.81 5.81 -16.74
CA SER A 8 -24.24 5.93 -16.44
C SER A 8 -24.66 5.08 -15.24
N ALA A 9 -24.13 3.85 -15.10
CA ALA A 9 -24.43 3.00 -13.95
C ALA A 9 -23.90 3.57 -12.64
N ILE A 10 -22.69 4.15 -12.65
CA ILE A 10 -22.10 4.83 -11.49
C ILE A 10 -22.93 6.06 -11.12
N THR A 11 -23.25 6.91 -12.11
CA THR A 11 -24.07 8.11 -11.91
C THR A 11 -25.43 7.75 -11.30
N ARG A 12 -26.06 6.69 -11.80
CA ARG A 12 -27.32 6.19 -11.25
C ARG A 12 -27.14 5.76 -9.80
N PHE A 13 -26.17 4.91 -9.48
CA PHE A 13 -25.94 4.47 -8.10
C PHE A 13 -25.63 5.62 -7.13
N THR A 14 -24.99 6.69 -7.60
CA THR A 14 -24.68 7.86 -6.78
C THR A 14 -25.87 8.78 -6.53
N ASN A 15 -26.73 8.98 -7.54
CA ASN A 15 -27.77 10.02 -7.51
C ASN A 15 -29.20 9.49 -7.33
N ASP A 16 -29.45 8.23 -7.69
CA ASP A 16 -30.78 7.60 -7.65
C ASP A 16 -30.96 6.88 -6.29
N PRO A 17 -31.81 7.40 -5.38
CA PRO A 17 -32.04 6.77 -4.08
C PRO A 17 -32.73 5.40 -4.18
N ASP A 18 -33.39 5.09 -5.30
CA ASP A 18 -33.99 3.77 -5.53
C ASP A 18 -32.92 2.74 -5.95
N CYS A 19 -31.73 3.19 -6.35
CA CYS A 19 -30.61 2.33 -6.73
C CYS A 19 -29.75 1.96 -5.51
N ILE A 20 -30.27 1.01 -4.72
CA ILE A 20 -29.66 0.59 -3.44
C ILE A 20 -28.47 -0.38 -3.58
N ILE A 21 -28.40 -1.12 -4.70
CA ILE A 21 -27.42 -2.20 -4.90
C ILE A 21 -26.62 -1.94 -6.17
N PHE A 22 -25.29 -2.01 -6.04
CA PHE A 22 -24.36 -1.96 -7.16
C PHE A 22 -23.51 -3.23 -7.22
N LEU A 23 -23.61 -3.97 -8.32
CA LEU A 23 -22.86 -5.21 -8.53
C LEU A 23 -21.61 -4.93 -9.38
N LEU A 24 -20.46 -5.33 -8.84
CA LEU A 24 -19.17 -5.18 -9.51
C LEU A 24 -18.35 -6.46 -9.45
N ARG A 25 -17.60 -6.74 -10.52
CA ARG A 25 -16.60 -7.80 -10.50
C ARG A 25 -15.36 -7.31 -9.77
N LEU A 26 -14.81 -8.11 -8.87
CA LEU A 26 -13.64 -7.73 -8.07
C LEU A 26 -12.44 -7.30 -8.92
N LYS A 27 -12.17 -8.00 -10.03
CA LYS A 27 -11.10 -7.64 -10.98
C LYS A 27 -11.30 -6.27 -11.64
N ALA A 28 -12.54 -5.78 -11.70
CA ALA A 28 -12.86 -4.43 -12.16
C ALA A 28 -12.60 -3.35 -11.08
N GLY A 29 -12.34 -3.74 -9.82
CA GLY A 29 -11.97 -2.82 -8.73
C GLY A 29 -10.60 -2.13 -8.90
N GLY A 30 -9.76 -2.65 -9.81
CA GLY A 30 -8.54 -1.97 -10.25
C GLY A 30 -8.77 -0.79 -11.20
N LEU A 31 -10.02 -0.53 -11.60
CA LEU A 31 -10.40 0.63 -12.41
C LEU A 31 -10.63 1.85 -11.51
N SER A 32 -10.36 3.06 -12.01
CA SER A 32 -10.63 4.31 -11.29
C SER A 32 -12.13 4.58 -11.19
N LEU A 33 -12.78 3.94 -10.21
CA LEU A 33 -14.20 4.11 -9.89
C LEU A 33 -14.30 4.86 -8.55
N ASN A 34 -15.23 5.81 -8.46
CA ASN A 34 -15.54 6.50 -7.22
C ASN A 34 -16.87 5.96 -6.68
N LEU A 35 -16.83 5.25 -5.55
CA LEU A 35 -17.99 4.61 -4.94
C LEU A 35 -18.20 5.11 -3.49
N THR A 36 -17.79 6.34 -3.19
CA THR A 36 -17.87 6.96 -1.85
C THR A 36 -19.30 7.12 -1.32
N VAL A 37 -20.34 6.89 -2.13
CA VAL A 37 -21.73 6.85 -1.65
C VAL A 37 -22.04 5.57 -0.87
N ALA A 38 -21.34 4.47 -1.16
CA ALA A 38 -21.60 3.16 -0.57
C ALA A 38 -21.12 3.08 0.88
N SER A 39 -21.95 2.50 1.75
CA SER A 39 -21.61 2.27 3.17
C SER A 39 -21.48 0.79 3.54
N HIS A 40 -21.98 -0.10 2.69
CA HIS A 40 -21.94 -1.55 2.92
C HIS A 40 -21.28 -2.24 1.73
N VAL A 41 -20.31 -3.10 2.03
CA VAL A 41 -19.54 -3.83 1.02
C VAL A 41 -19.60 -5.31 1.34
N PHE A 42 -20.00 -6.11 0.36
CA PHE A 42 -20.11 -7.55 0.49
C PHE A 42 -19.16 -8.22 -0.51
N PHE A 43 -18.14 -8.90 0.01
CA PHE A 43 -17.31 -9.80 -0.78
C PHE A 43 -17.95 -11.18 -0.74
N MET A 44 -18.42 -11.65 -1.90
CA MET A 44 -19.07 -12.96 -2.01
C MET A 44 -18.07 -14.11 -1.99
N ASP A 45 -16.89 -13.91 -2.57
CA ASP A 45 -15.83 -14.92 -2.63
C ASP A 45 -14.47 -14.28 -2.28
N PRO A 46 -13.58 -14.95 -1.52
CA PRO A 46 -12.23 -14.48 -1.28
C PRO A 46 -11.34 -14.63 -2.52
N TRP A 47 -10.52 -13.62 -2.79
CA TRP A 47 -9.63 -13.60 -3.95
C TRP A 47 -8.18 -13.83 -3.55
N TRP A 48 -7.49 -14.78 -4.19
CA TRP A 48 -6.10 -15.15 -3.84
C TRP A 48 -5.10 -13.99 -3.69
N ASN A 49 -5.34 -12.85 -4.36
CA ASN A 49 -4.57 -11.62 -4.19
C ASN A 49 -5.29 -10.59 -3.30
N ALA A 50 -4.93 -10.56 -2.01
CA ALA A 50 -5.52 -9.64 -1.02
C ALA A 50 -5.40 -8.14 -1.38
N VAL A 51 -4.39 -7.75 -2.17
CA VAL A 51 -4.19 -6.34 -2.57
C VAL A 51 -5.34 -5.84 -3.45
N VAL A 52 -5.92 -6.71 -4.28
CA VAL A 52 -7.03 -6.33 -5.15
C VAL A 52 -8.28 -6.03 -4.32
N GLU A 53 -8.56 -6.83 -3.29
CA GLU A 53 -9.66 -6.56 -2.36
C GLU A 53 -9.45 -5.25 -1.61
N ARG A 54 -8.24 -5.01 -1.08
CA ARG A 54 -7.91 -3.76 -0.40
C ARG A 54 -8.10 -2.56 -1.31
N GLN A 55 -7.61 -2.64 -2.55
CA GLN A 55 -7.79 -1.57 -3.53
C GLN A 55 -9.27 -1.32 -3.85
N ALA A 56 -10.11 -2.36 -3.89
CA ALA A 56 -11.54 -2.21 -4.08
C ALA A 56 -12.21 -1.51 -2.87
N GLN A 57 -11.77 -1.82 -1.65
CA GLN A 57 -12.23 -1.16 -0.42
C GLN A 57 -11.84 0.33 -0.42
N ASP A 58 -10.63 0.67 -0.87
CA ASP A 58 -10.13 2.04 -0.95
C ASP A 58 -11.01 2.96 -1.84
N ARG A 59 -11.74 2.38 -2.81
CA ARG A 59 -12.69 3.15 -3.66
C ARG A 59 -13.93 3.64 -2.91
N ILE A 60 -14.22 3.01 -1.77
CA ILE A 60 -15.38 3.30 -0.93
C ILE A 60 -14.94 4.17 0.26
N HIS A 61 -13.75 3.90 0.80
CA HIS A 61 -13.08 4.73 1.81
C HIS A 61 -12.55 6.07 1.28
N GLY A 62 -12.77 6.39 0.00
CA GLY A 62 -12.25 7.58 -0.66
C GLY A 62 -12.66 8.90 0.01
N ILE A 63 -11.98 9.99 -0.39
CA ILE A 63 -12.26 11.35 0.10
C ILE A 63 -13.73 11.70 -0.19
N GLY A 64 -14.44 12.18 0.84
CA GLY A 64 -15.85 12.59 0.74
C GLY A 64 -16.86 11.56 1.24
N GLN A 65 -16.42 10.40 1.76
CA GLN A 65 -17.27 9.51 2.53
C GLN A 65 -17.28 9.90 4.01
N TYR A 66 -18.47 10.14 4.56
CA TYR A 66 -18.69 10.52 5.96
C TYR A 66 -19.48 9.46 6.76
N LYS A 67 -20.06 8.48 6.06
CA LYS A 67 -20.83 7.41 6.67
C LYS A 67 -19.89 6.30 7.17
N PRO A 68 -20.22 5.63 8.28
CA PRO A 68 -19.47 4.45 8.71
C PRO A 68 -19.57 3.36 7.63
N ILE A 69 -18.43 2.80 7.24
CA ILE A 69 -18.35 1.74 6.24
C ILE A 69 -18.29 0.38 6.94
N ARG A 70 -19.14 -0.54 6.53
CA ARG A 70 -19.10 -1.95 6.95
C ARG A 70 -18.70 -2.83 5.77
N ILE A 71 -17.60 -3.56 5.94
CA ILE A 71 -17.13 -4.55 4.98
C ILE A 71 -17.40 -5.93 5.57
N VAL A 72 -18.12 -6.75 4.82
CA VAL A 72 -18.41 -8.15 5.16
C VAL A 72 -17.81 -9.04 4.08
N ARG A 73 -17.09 -10.06 4.50
CA ARG A 73 -16.59 -11.12 3.63
C ARG A 73 -17.33 -12.40 3.97
N PHE A 74 -17.95 -13.02 2.98
CA PHE A 74 -18.51 -14.35 3.12
C PHE A 74 -17.41 -15.38 2.88
N VAL A 75 -17.39 -16.40 3.75
CA VAL A 75 -16.43 -17.50 3.70
C VAL A 75 -17.20 -18.75 4.08
N ILE A 76 -17.13 -19.77 3.23
CA ILE A 76 -17.76 -21.06 3.46
C ILE A 76 -16.80 -21.94 4.28
N GLU A 77 -17.30 -22.48 5.38
CA GLU A 77 -16.56 -23.41 6.23
C GLU A 77 -16.26 -24.73 5.51
N ASN A 78 -15.08 -25.31 5.77
CA ASN A 78 -14.61 -26.55 5.17
C ASN A 78 -14.53 -26.51 3.62
N ALA A 79 -14.37 -25.33 3.05
CA ALA A 79 -14.23 -25.13 1.60
C ALA A 79 -12.83 -24.65 1.21
N ILE A 80 -12.57 -24.61 -0.10
CA ILE A 80 -11.30 -24.09 -0.67
C ILE A 80 -11.04 -22.62 -0.29
N GLU A 81 -12.07 -21.88 0.09
CA GLU A 81 -12.02 -20.49 0.51
C GLU A 81 -11.15 -20.28 1.75
N GLU A 82 -11.18 -21.18 2.73
CA GLU A 82 -10.30 -21.12 3.90
C GLU A 82 -8.83 -21.22 3.47
N ARG A 83 -8.53 -22.11 2.53
CA ARG A 83 -7.17 -22.27 2.00
C ARG A 83 -6.69 -21.03 1.25
N ILE A 84 -7.61 -20.32 0.58
CA ILE A 84 -7.31 -19.05 -0.07
C ILE A 84 -6.92 -17.99 0.97
N LEU A 85 -7.65 -17.90 2.08
CA LEU A 85 -7.34 -16.98 3.17
C LEU A 85 -6.00 -17.30 3.84
N GLU A 86 -5.71 -18.57 4.08
CA GLU A 86 -4.39 -18.99 4.58
C GLU A 86 -3.26 -18.58 3.62
N LEU A 87 -3.49 -18.70 2.31
CA LEU A 87 -2.52 -18.31 1.29
C LEU A 87 -2.29 -16.80 1.27
N GLN A 88 -3.35 -16.00 1.43
CA GLN A 88 -3.22 -14.55 1.57
C GLN A 88 -2.35 -14.19 2.78
N GLU A 89 -2.58 -14.82 3.94
CA GLU A 89 -1.83 -14.52 5.16
C GLU A 89 -0.36 -14.94 5.05
N LYS A 90 -0.09 -16.14 4.51
CA LYS A 90 1.28 -16.59 4.24
C LYS A 90 2.02 -15.62 3.32
N LYS A 91 1.36 -15.16 2.26
CA LYS A 91 1.94 -14.17 1.34
C LYS A 91 2.23 -12.86 2.05
N LYS A 92 1.31 -12.37 2.88
CA LYS A 92 1.49 -11.14 3.66
C LYS A 92 2.70 -11.23 4.59
N LEU A 93 2.81 -12.30 5.38
CA LEU A 93 3.93 -12.52 6.30
C LEU A 93 5.28 -12.60 5.57
N LEU A 94 5.34 -13.26 4.41
CA LEU A 94 6.54 -13.29 3.57
C LEU A 94 6.95 -11.89 3.12
N PHE A 95 6.00 -11.09 2.64
CA PHE A 95 6.27 -9.71 2.24
C PHE A 95 6.76 -8.85 3.42
N GLU A 96 6.12 -8.95 4.58
CA GLU A 96 6.54 -8.22 5.78
C GLU A 96 7.96 -8.61 6.23
N GLY A 97 8.31 -9.91 6.16
CA GLY A 97 9.65 -10.40 6.47
C GLY A 97 10.72 -9.87 5.51
N ILE A 98 10.44 -9.88 4.20
CA ILE A 98 11.36 -9.36 3.18
C ILE A 98 11.56 -7.85 3.35
N VAL A 99 10.48 -7.10 3.55
CA VAL A 99 10.55 -5.64 3.74
C VAL A 99 11.36 -5.30 4.98
N ARG A 100 11.15 -6.02 6.09
CA ARG A 100 11.94 -5.83 7.31
C ARG A 100 13.43 -6.07 7.07
N PHE A 101 13.76 -7.20 6.42
CA PHE A 101 15.15 -7.54 6.10
C PHE A 101 15.82 -6.46 5.25
N VAL A 102 15.16 -5.95 4.20
CA VAL A 102 15.72 -4.90 3.35
C VAL A 102 15.94 -3.60 4.12
N ILE A 103 15.00 -3.20 4.98
CA ILE A 103 15.11 -1.98 5.77
C ILE A 103 16.27 -2.08 6.77
N GLU A 104 16.40 -3.21 7.48
CA GLU A 104 17.47 -3.42 8.47
C GLU A 104 18.85 -3.32 7.81
N ASN A 105 19.10 -4.05 6.72
CA ASN A 105 20.37 -3.98 5.99
C ASN A 105 20.66 -2.58 5.45
N THR A 106 19.65 -1.88 4.92
CA THR A 106 19.82 -0.51 4.38
C THR A 106 20.15 0.50 5.48
N ILE A 107 19.57 0.34 6.67
CA ILE A 107 19.86 1.21 7.82
C ILE A 107 21.28 0.94 8.34
N GLU A 108 21.67 -0.33 8.46
CA GLU A 108 23.02 -0.71 8.89
C GLU A 108 24.09 -0.15 7.94
N GLU A 109 23.92 -0.31 6.62
CA GLU A 109 24.82 0.26 5.62
C GLU A 109 24.91 1.79 5.75
N ARG A 110 23.79 2.49 5.88
CA ARG A 110 23.76 3.96 6.04
C ARG A 110 24.40 4.45 7.33
N ILE A 111 24.23 3.72 8.44
CA ILE A 111 24.86 4.07 9.71
C ILE A 111 26.38 3.93 9.60
N LEU A 112 26.86 2.88 8.94
CA LEU A 112 28.28 2.65 8.74
C LEU A 112 28.92 3.77 7.89
N GLU A 113 28.29 4.14 6.76
CA GLU A 113 28.74 5.27 5.93
C GLU A 113 28.78 6.60 6.70
N LEU A 114 27.78 6.86 7.55
CA LEU A 114 27.73 8.07 8.36
C LEU A 114 28.81 8.08 9.45
N GLN A 115 29.13 6.93 10.05
CA GLN A 115 30.22 6.80 11.01
C GLN A 115 31.58 7.07 10.35
N GLU A 116 31.80 6.54 9.14
CA GLU A 116 33.03 6.75 8.37
C GLU A 116 33.20 8.22 7.95
N LYS A 117 32.15 8.86 7.43
CA LYS A 117 32.16 10.30 7.13
C LYS A 117 32.39 11.16 8.36
N LYS A 118 31.79 10.82 9.51
CA LYS A 118 32.01 11.54 10.76
C LYS A 118 33.45 11.41 11.24
N LYS A 119 34.07 10.23 11.09
CA LYS A 119 35.48 10.00 11.40
C LYS A 119 36.39 10.87 10.52
N LEU A 120 36.17 10.87 9.20
CA LEU A 120 36.93 11.71 8.26
C LEU A 120 36.78 13.20 8.53
N LEU A 121 35.57 13.67 8.84
CA LEU A 121 35.32 15.05 9.24
C LEU A 121 36.04 15.39 10.55
N PHE A 122 36.02 14.50 11.53
CA PHE A 122 36.70 14.72 12.80
C PHE A 122 38.23 14.73 12.62
N GLU A 123 38.78 13.82 11.82
CA GLU A 123 40.21 13.81 11.47
C GLU A 123 40.61 15.06 10.67
N GLY A 124 39.77 15.57 9.78
CA GLY A 124 40.02 16.84 9.07
C GLY A 124 39.80 18.10 9.91
N THR A 125 39.04 18.02 11.01
CA THR A 125 38.77 19.17 11.90
C THR A 125 39.74 19.22 13.08
N VAL A 126 40.19 18.07 13.58
CA VAL A 126 41.13 17.93 14.71
C VAL A 126 42.57 17.76 14.21
N GLY A 127 42.74 17.11 13.06
CA GLY A 127 43.99 17.08 12.30
C GLY A 127 44.10 18.32 11.42
N CYS A 128 44.66 19.36 12.02
CA CYS A 128 45.42 20.40 11.33
C CYS A 128 44.67 21.50 10.58
N ALA A 129 44.41 22.58 11.32
CA ALA A 129 44.62 23.94 10.80
C ALA A 129 46.11 24.27 10.50
N SER A 130 47.06 23.33 10.73
CA SER A 130 48.52 23.54 10.61
C SER A 130 49.21 22.63 9.57
N GLU A 131 49.15 21.30 9.67
CA GLU A 131 49.84 20.37 8.72
C GLU A 131 49.23 20.33 7.31
N ALA A 132 47.93 20.65 7.13
CA ALA A 132 47.30 20.64 5.79
C ALA A 132 47.75 21.83 4.92
N LEU A 133 48.16 22.93 5.55
CA LEU A 133 48.66 24.13 4.89
C LEU A 133 50.10 23.96 4.39
N GLU A 134 50.92 23.17 5.09
CA GLU A 134 52.31 22.92 4.75
C GLU A 134 52.47 22.09 3.47
N LYS A 135 51.55 21.14 3.22
CA LYS A 135 51.54 20.33 1.97
C LYS A 135 51.01 21.08 0.74
N LEU A 136 50.42 22.26 0.91
CA LEU A 136 49.86 23.07 -0.18
C LEU A 136 50.79 24.18 -0.67
N THR A 137 51.83 24.53 0.09
CA THR A 137 52.75 25.64 -0.24
C THR A 137 54.10 25.21 -0.81
N ASP A 138 54.44 23.91 -0.81
CA ASP A 138 55.69 23.39 -1.37
C ASP A 138 55.53 22.82 -2.80
N LEU A 139 54.74 23.49 -3.64
CA LEU A 139 54.71 23.31 -5.11
C LEU A 139 55.02 24.62 -5.83
#